data_AF-A0A9C9XNS7-F1
#
_entry.id   AF-A0A9C9XNS7-F1
#
_cell.length_a   1.000
_cell.length_b   1.000
_cell.length_c   1.000
_cell.angle_alpha   90.00
_cell.angle_beta   90.00
_cell.angle_gamma   90.00
#
_symmetry.space_group_name_H-M   'P 1'
#
loop_
_entity.id
_entity.type
_entity.pdbx_description
1 polymer ?
#
loop_
_entity_poly.entity_id
_entity_poly.type
_entity_poly.pdbx_seq_one_letter_code
_entity_poly.pdbx_strand_id
1 'polypeptide(L)'
;EMVTGRKLTVGEPFFNQVNTPLFLLLLLLTGLCPLIGWRRASISNLKKNFLLPSSLALAGGLVLFVLGVREFSPLAAFSLATFVSATILLEFAAGARARKRLTGENLLLALPRVLWKLRRRYGGYVVHLGMVLMVIGITGATAFKQEKEATLQQGQAMTIGDYRLRYTGFRSFQDRNRTVYAATLGVTKNGLPAGEMTTERRYYINAKQPTTEVSLRISALEDLYLTMPMIGKNNEITIRAAINPLLVWGWIGGGLMVLGGIMAIIPSRRRRTP
;
A
#
# COMPACT_ATOMS: atom_id res chain seq x y z
N GLU A 1 -10.94 26.11 13.34
CA GLU A 1 -11.84 25.54 14.37
C GLU A 1 -11.75 26.28 15.70
N MET A 2 -10.59 26.32 16.39
CA MET A 2 -10.45 27.00 17.69
C MET A 2 -10.68 28.53 17.67
N VAL A 3 -10.45 29.21 16.54
CA VAL A 3 -10.60 30.68 16.44
C VAL A 3 -11.88 31.09 15.70
N THR A 4 -12.33 30.27 14.74
CA THR A 4 -13.43 30.63 13.82
C THR A 4 -14.77 29.96 14.14
N GLY A 5 -14.82 28.99 15.07
CA GLY A 5 -16.05 28.27 15.45
C GLY A 5 -16.69 27.41 14.35
N ARG A 6 -16.27 27.55 13.09
CA ARG A 6 -16.71 26.73 11.95
C ARG A 6 -15.78 25.53 11.79
N LYS A 7 -16.37 24.33 11.81
CA LYS A 7 -15.74 23.11 11.32
C LYS A 7 -15.66 23.22 9.81
N LEU A 8 -14.47 23.55 9.29
CA LEU A 8 -14.20 23.44 7.87
C LEU A 8 -13.76 22.00 7.63
N THR A 9 -14.70 21.15 7.23
CA THR A 9 -14.37 19.83 6.71
C THR A 9 -13.66 20.04 5.38
N VAL A 10 -12.34 20.02 5.41
CA VAL A 10 -11.54 20.09 4.18
C VAL A 10 -11.78 18.81 3.39
N GLY A 11 -12.31 18.97 2.18
CA GLY A 11 -12.51 17.84 1.28
C GLY A 11 -11.19 17.23 0.83
N GLU A 12 -11.27 16.02 0.28
CA GLU A 12 -10.14 15.30 -0.31
C GLU A 12 -9.24 16.17 -1.22
N PRO A 13 -9.76 17.09 -2.07
CA PRO A 13 -8.91 17.94 -2.90
C PRO A 13 -7.94 18.82 -2.12
N PHE A 14 -8.41 19.47 -1.04
CA PHE A 14 -7.56 20.32 -0.20
C PHE A 14 -6.53 19.49 0.58
N PHE A 15 -6.97 18.34 1.11
CA PHE A 15 -6.08 17.42 1.82
C PHE A 15 -4.93 16.96 0.91
N ASN A 16 -5.23 16.55 -0.32
CA ASN A 16 -4.22 16.10 -1.29
C ASN A 16 -3.31 17.26 -1.72
N GLN A 17 -3.86 18.46 -1.95
CA GLN A 17 -3.08 19.63 -2.33
C GLN A 17 -2.00 19.99 -1.31
N VAL A 18 -2.31 19.88 0.00
CA VAL A 18 -1.37 20.22 1.07
C VAL A 18 -0.44 19.05 1.41
N ASN A 19 -0.99 17.84 1.55
CA ASN A 19 -0.22 16.72 2.08
C ASN A 19 0.61 15.99 1.04
N THR A 20 0.16 15.91 -0.22
CA THR A 20 0.94 15.21 -1.27
C THR A 20 2.34 15.80 -1.44
N PRO A 21 2.54 17.14 -1.57
CA PRO A 21 3.89 17.71 -1.66
C PRO A 21 4.76 17.41 -0.43
N LEU A 22 4.16 17.47 0.77
CA LEU A 22 4.86 17.16 2.03
C LEU A 22 5.30 15.69 2.08
N PHE A 23 4.43 14.76 1.70
CA PHE A 23 4.77 13.33 1.64
C PHE A 23 5.86 13.04 0.60
N LEU A 24 5.81 13.66 -0.58
CA LEU A 24 6.85 13.51 -1.60
C LEU A 24 8.20 14.06 -1.10
N LEU A 25 8.19 15.20 -0.41
CA LEU A 25 9.40 15.78 0.19
C LEU A 25 9.98 14.85 1.27
N LEU A 26 9.16 14.33 2.17
CA LEU A 26 9.59 13.38 3.19
C LEU A 26 10.17 12.10 2.57
N LEU A 27 9.53 11.58 1.52
CA LEU A 27 10.02 10.42 0.78
C LEU A 27 11.37 10.70 0.12
N LEU A 28 11.54 11.86 -0.50
CA LEU A 28 12.83 12.27 -1.06
C LEU A 28 13.91 12.33 0.02
N LEU A 29 13.64 12.99 1.15
CA LEU A 29 14.59 13.09 2.28
C LEU A 29 14.97 11.71 2.83
N THR A 30 14.03 10.77 2.85
CA THR A 30 14.26 9.36 3.26
C THR A 30 15.34 8.69 2.41
N GLY A 31 15.41 8.99 1.11
CA GLY A 31 16.45 8.49 0.20
C GLY A 31 17.74 9.32 0.22
N LEU A 32 17.67 10.62 0.46
CA LEU A 32 18.85 11.50 0.50
C LEU A 32 19.72 11.24 1.74
N CYS A 33 19.10 11.08 2.91
CA CYS A 33 19.80 10.97 4.19
C CYS A 33 20.83 9.81 4.26
N PRO A 34 20.55 8.59 3.78
CA PRO A 34 21.54 7.50 3.78
C PRO A 34 22.78 7.79 2.92
N LEU A 35 22.62 8.54 1.83
CA LEU A 35 23.68 8.80 0.86
C LEU A 35 24.61 9.94 1.29
N ILE A 36 24.07 10.92 2.03
CA ILE A 36 24.83 12.05 2.57
C ILE A 36 25.41 11.66 3.93
N GLY A 37 26.50 10.89 3.92
CA GLY A 37 27.19 10.50 5.15
C GLY A 37 27.67 11.72 5.96
N TRP A 38 27.39 11.72 7.28
CA TRP A 38 27.45 12.89 8.16
C TRP A 38 28.84 13.55 8.38
N ARG A 39 29.94 13.08 7.78
CA ARG A 39 31.27 13.72 8.01
C ARG A 39 32.21 13.93 6.82
N ARG A 40 32.21 13.13 5.74
CA ARG A 40 33.15 13.31 4.59
C ARG A 40 32.66 12.68 3.29
N ALA A 41 31.61 13.21 2.66
CA ALA A 41 31.27 12.84 1.29
C ALA A 41 32.09 13.69 0.31
N SER A 42 33.05 13.09 -0.40
CA SER A 42 33.63 13.72 -1.60
C SER A 42 32.55 13.83 -2.67
N ILE A 43 32.48 14.98 -3.37
CA ILE A 43 31.51 15.23 -4.45
C ILE A 43 31.54 14.09 -5.50
N SER A 44 32.73 13.52 -5.76
CA SER A 44 32.91 12.39 -6.68
C SER A 44 32.21 11.10 -6.19
N ASN A 45 32.32 10.81 -4.88
CA ASN A 45 31.64 9.65 -4.28
C ASN A 45 30.13 9.89 -4.16
N LEU A 46 29.72 11.13 -3.90
CA LEU A 46 28.31 11.49 -3.87
C LEU A 46 27.66 11.26 -5.25
N LYS A 47 28.28 11.77 -6.33
CA LYS A 47 27.80 11.52 -7.70
C LYS A 47 27.69 10.02 -8.00
N LYS A 48 28.74 9.23 -7.73
CA LYS A 48 28.73 7.78 -7.98
C LYS A 48 27.61 7.05 -7.24
N ASN A 49 27.35 7.41 -5.99
CA ASN A 49 26.33 6.76 -5.17
C ASN A 49 24.91 7.20 -5.55
N PHE A 50 24.74 8.41 -6.09
CA PHE A 50 23.45 8.94 -6.55
C PHE A 50 23.09 8.53 -7.97
N LEU A 51 24.07 8.38 -8.86
CA LEU A 51 23.83 8.15 -10.28
C LEU A 51 22.95 6.93 -10.52
N LEU A 52 23.25 5.78 -9.89
CA LEU A 52 22.49 4.57 -10.11
C LEU A 52 21.04 4.67 -9.59
N PRO A 53 20.77 5.04 -8.32
CA PRO A 53 19.40 5.26 -7.82
C PRO A 53 18.61 6.29 -8.64
N SER A 54 19.22 7.43 -8.99
CA SER A 54 18.54 8.48 -9.77
C SER A 54 18.24 8.02 -11.19
N SER A 55 19.14 7.25 -11.82
CA SER A 55 18.89 6.68 -13.15
C SER A 55 17.76 5.67 -13.13
N LEU A 56 17.72 4.80 -12.11
CA LEU A 56 16.62 3.84 -11.93
C LEU A 56 15.28 4.53 -11.68
N ALA A 57 15.27 5.61 -10.89
CA ALA A 57 14.09 6.42 -10.65
C ALA A 57 13.57 7.08 -11.93
N LEU A 58 14.47 7.68 -12.72
CA LEU A 58 14.10 8.30 -14.00
C LEU A 58 13.59 7.26 -15.00
N ALA A 59 14.27 6.11 -15.10
CA ALA A 59 13.85 5.01 -15.96
C ALA A 59 12.47 4.46 -15.55
N GLY A 60 12.25 4.24 -14.25
CA GLY A 60 10.96 3.80 -13.72
C GLY A 60 9.84 4.80 -13.99
N GLY A 61 10.09 6.10 -13.77
CA GLY A 61 9.15 7.17 -14.10
C GLY A 61 8.84 7.24 -15.60
N LEU A 62 9.85 7.09 -16.45
CA LEU A 62 9.68 7.06 -17.91
C LEU A 62 8.85 5.85 -18.35
N VAL A 63 9.08 4.67 -17.78
CA VAL A 63 8.27 3.47 -18.05
C VAL A 63 6.81 3.73 -17.70
N LEU A 64 6.52 4.29 -16.52
CA LEU A 64 5.14 4.62 -16.11
C LEU A 64 4.50 5.66 -17.04
N PHE A 65 5.26 6.66 -17.47
CA PHE A 65 4.79 7.68 -18.41
C PHE A 65 4.45 7.08 -19.79
N VAL A 66 5.27 6.15 -20.28
CA VAL A 66 5.01 5.40 -21.53
C VAL A 66 3.79 4.49 -21.38
N LEU A 67 3.58 3.89 -20.21
CA LEU A 67 2.39 3.09 -19.89
C LEU A 67 1.12 3.92 -19.70
N GLY A 68 1.18 5.24 -19.86
CA GLY A 68 0.01 6.12 -19.88
C GLY A 68 -0.29 6.83 -18.56
N VAL A 69 0.55 6.70 -17.53
CA VAL A 69 0.41 7.50 -16.31
C VAL A 69 0.80 8.95 -16.63
N ARG A 70 -0.16 9.89 -16.54
CA ARG A 70 0.07 11.32 -16.85
C ARG A 70 0.04 12.23 -15.64
N GLU A 71 -0.61 11.79 -14.57
CA GLU A 71 -0.73 12.54 -13.32
C GLU A 71 0.64 12.71 -12.65
N PHE A 72 0.98 13.94 -12.25
CA PHE A 72 2.27 14.26 -11.64
C PHE A 72 2.49 13.51 -10.33
N SER A 73 1.47 13.46 -9.47
CA SER A 73 1.55 12.85 -8.13
C SER A 73 2.00 11.38 -8.16
N PRO A 74 1.33 10.45 -8.88
CA PRO A 74 1.77 9.06 -8.96
C PRO A 74 3.12 8.90 -9.66
N LEU A 75 3.41 9.66 -10.72
CA LEU A 75 4.72 9.62 -11.39
C LEU A 75 5.84 9.98 -10.41
N ALA A 76 5.69 11.08 -9.67
CA ALA A 76 6.66 11.52 -8.67
C ALA A 76 6.79 10.51 -7.53
N ALA A 77 5.68 10.01 -7.00
CA ALA A 77 5.65 9.06 -5.89
C ALA A 77 6.36 7.74 -6.25
N PHE A 78 6.04 7.12 -7.40
CA PHE A 78 6.69 5.87 -7.81
C PHE A 78 8.16 6.07 -8.22
N SER A 79 8.50 7.19 -8.85
CA SER A 79 9.90 7.51 -9.18
C SER A 79 10.73 7.67 -7.91
N LEU A 80 10.23 8.42 -6.92
CA LEU A 80 10.88 8.58 -5.62
C LEU A 80 10.92 7.27 -4.83
N ALA A 81 9.85 6.47 -4.84
CA ALA A 81 9.84 5.13 -4.23
C ALA A 81 10.93 4.24 -4.84
N THR A 82 11.13 4.31 -6.15
CA THR A 82 12.22 3.60 -6.86
C THR A 82 13.59 4.12 -6.44
N PHE A 83 13.77 5.44 -6.37
CA PHE A 83 15.00 6.07 -5.89
C PHE A 83 15.37 5.61 -4.47
N VAL A 84 14.43 5.67 -3.54
CA VAL A 84 14.65 5.34 -2.13
C VAL A 84 14.90 3.83 -1.97
N SER A 85 14.12 2.99 -2.66
CA SER A 85 14.32 1.53 -2.65
C SER A 85 15.70 1.17 -3.19
N ALA A 86 16.09 1.71 -4.34
CA ALA A 86 17.40 1.47 -4.92
C ALA A 86 18.52 1.89 -3.97
N THR A 87 18.39 3.07 -3.36
CA THR A 87 19.34 3.58 -2.36
C THR A 87 19.49 2.61 -1.18
N ILE A 88 18.39 2.18 -0.58
CA ILE A 88 18.38 1.26 0.57
C ILE A 88 19.00 -0.09 0.17
N LEU A 89 18.60 -0.66 -0.96
CA LEU A 89 19.10 -1.94 -1.45
C LEU A 89 20.62 -1.89 -1.74
N LEU A 90 21.11 -0.78 -2.28
CA LEU A 90 22.54 -0.57 -2.51
C LEU A 90 23.32 -0.47 -1.20
N GLU A 91 22.78 0.19 -0.17
CA GLU A 91 23.36 0.24 1.17
C GLU A 91 23.44 -1.16 1.80
N PHE A 92 22.36 -1.96 1.67
CA PHE A 92 22.36 -3.37 2.09
C PHE A 92 23.43 -4.18 1.36
N ALA A 93 23.51 -4.05 0.03
CA ALA A 93 24.49 -4.75 -0.79
C ALA A 93 25.93 -4.32 -0.48
N ALA A 94 26.17 -3.04 -0.21
CA ALA A 94 27.47 -2.51 0.19
C ALA A 94 27.91 -3.10 1.54
N GLY A 95 27.00 -3.10 2.53
CA GLY A 95 27.25 -3.69 3.85
C GLY A 95 27.54 -5.19 3.80
N ALA A 96 26.77 -5.94 3.01
CA ALA A 96 26.97 -7.37 2.82
C ALA A 96 28.31 -7.69 2.13
N ARG A 97 28.66 -6.94 1.07
CA ARG A 97 29.95 -7.09 0.36
C ARG A 97 31.14 -6.76 1.25
N ALA A 98 31.04 -5.71 2.07
CA ALA A 98 32.09 -5.36 3.03
C ALA A 98 32.33 -6.49 4.04
N ARG A 99 31.26 -7.11 4.55
CA ARG A 99 31.39 -8.27 5.45
C ARG A 99 32.01 -9.47 4.75
N LYS A 100 31.54 -9.84 3.55
CA LYS A 100 32.11 -10.95 2.78
C LYS A 100 33.63 -10.81 2.62
N ARG A 101 34.11 -9.60 2.31
CA ARG A 101 35.55 -9.32 2.20
C ARG A 101 36.31 -9.50 3.51
N LEU A 102 35.69 -9.22 4.65
CA LEU A 102 36.31 -9.33 5.97
C LEU A 102 36.25 -10.75 6.56
N THR A 103 35.20 -11.52 6.26
CA THR A 103 34.95 -12.83 6.90
C THR A 103 35.08 -14.02 5.97
N GLY A 104 35.16 -13.81 4.65
CA GLY A 104 35.15 -14.89 3.65
C GLY A 104 33.81 -15.62 3.50
N GLU A 105 32.76 -15.20 4.23
CA GLU A 105 31.45 -15.86 4.22
C GLU A 105 30.69 -15.66 2.90
N ASN A 106 29.83 -16.64 2.55
CA ASN A 106 28.86 -16.48 1.47
C ASN A 106 27.87 -15.33 1.73
N LEU A 107 27.49 -14.61 0.67
CA LEU A 107 26.59 -13.44 0.73
C LEU A 107 25.26 -13.74 1.45
N LEU A 108 24.71 -14.92 1.26
CA LEU A 108 23.46 -15.38 1.88
C LEU A 108 23.57 -15.53 3.40
N LEU A 109 24.75 -15.87 3.93
CA LEU A 109 25.01 -15.96 5.38
C LEU A 109 25.46 -14.60 5.95
N ALA A 110 26.08 -13.76 5.13
CA ALA A 110 26.55 -12.45 5.55
C ALA A 110 25.38 -11.49 5.84
N LEU A 111 24.32 -11.50 5.02
CA LEU A 111 23.18 -10.56 5.13
C LEU A 111 22.47 -10.62 6.50
N PRO A 112 21.98 -11.79 6.97
CA PRO A 112 21.26 -11.91 8.24
C PRO A 112 22.13 -11.52 9.43
N ARG A 113 23.42 -11.83 9.35
CA ARG A 113 24.37 -11.53 10.42
C ARG A 113 24.77 -10.05 10.45
N VAL A 114 24.79 -9.35 9.31
CA VAL A 114 24.97 -7.88 9.24
C VAL A 114 23.75 -7.19 9.83
N LEU A 115 22.56 -7.62 9.42
CA LEU A 115 21.28 -7.15 9.95
C LEU A 115 21.24 -7.24 11.48
N TRP A 116 21.62 -8.38 12.05
CA TRP A 116 21.58 -8.60 13.50
C TRP A 116 22.64 -7.79 14.27
N LYS A 117 23.87 -7.71 13.74
CA LYS A 117 24.99 -7.03 14.41
C LYS A 117 24.88 -5.50 14.38
N LEU A 118 24.28 -4.96 13.32
CA LEU A 118 24.10 -3.51 13.10
C LEU A 118 22.60 -3.13 13.07
N ARG A 119 21.79 -3.85 13.85
CA ARG A 119 20.31 -3.74 13.85
C ARG A 119 19.74 -2.35 14.09
N ARG A 120 20.45 -1.44 14.76
CA ARG A 120 19.99 -0.05 14.89
C ARG A 120 20.04 0.68 13.56
N ARG A 121 21.13 0.52 12.79
CA ARG A 121 21.26 1.11 11.44
C ARG A 121 20.32 0.43 10.45
N TYR A 122 20.37 -0.90 10.39
CA TYR A 122 19.58 -1.63 9.41
C TYR A 122 18.09 -1.74 9.76
N GLY A 123 17.73 -1.70 11.04
CA GLY A 123 16.34 -1.55 11.48
C GLY A 123 15.73 -0.25 10.97
N GLY A 124 16.49 0.86 11.01
CA GLY A 124 16.11 2.11 10.36
C GLY A 124 15.84 1.93 8.85
N TYR A 125 16.73 1.24 8.12
CA TYR A 125 16.52 0.96 6.69
C TYR A 125 15.32 0.06 6.42
N VAL A 126 15.02 -0.91 7.30
CA VAL A 126 13.80 -1.72 7.21
C VAL A 126 12.55 -0.86 7.40
N VAL A 127 12.56 0.09 8.35
CA VAL A 127 11.47 1.07 8.51
C VAL A 127 11.31 1.92 7.25
N HIS A 128 12.41 2.41 6.66
CA HIS A 128 12.35 3.22 5.45
C HIS A 128 11.81 2.43 4.26
N LEU A 129 12.20 1.16 4.11
CA LEU A 129 11.64 0.28 3.08
C LEU A 129 10.14 0.04 3.31
N GLY A 130 9.72 -0.16 4.57
CA GLY A 130 8.30 -0.25 4.91
C GLY A 130 7.51 1.02 4.57
N MET A 131 8.09 2.20 4.81
CA MET A 131 7.50 3.48 4.39
C MET A 131 7.36 3.57 2.87
N VAL A 132 8.36 3.10 2.11
CA VAL A 132 8.28 3.08 0.64
C VAL A 132 7.14 2.19 0.15
N LEU A 133 7.00 0.98 0.71
CA LEU A 133 5.87 0.10 0.38
C LEU A 133 4.52 0.72 0.75
N MET A 134 4.47 1.46 1.85
CA MET A 134 3.28 2.22 2.24
C MET A 134 2.90 3.27 1.18
N VAL A 135 3.88 4.05 0.70
CA VAL A 135 3.65 5.01 -0.38
C VAL A 135 3.17 4.31 -1.64
N ILE A 136 3.81 3.21 -2.06
CA ILE A 136 3.41 2.43 -3.23
C ILE A 136 1.95 1.98 -3.12
N GLY A 137 1.55 1.42 -1.96
CA GLY A 137 0.18 0.95 -1.74
C GLY A 137 -0.85 2.08 -1.73
N ILE A 138 -0.57 3.20 -1.07
CA ILE A 138 -1.47 4.35 -1.02
C ILE A 138 -1.58 5.00 -2.40
N THR A 139 -0.47 5.24 -3.08
CA THR A 139 -0.45 5.84 -4.42
C THR A 139 -1.17 4.95 -5.42
N GLY A 140 -0.93 3.64 -5.39
CA GLY A 140 -1.64 2.69 -6.26
C GLY A 140 -3.14 2.67 -6.02
N ALA A 141 -3.56 2.60 -4.76
CA ALA A 141 -4.97 2.51 -4.38
C ALA A 141 -5.74 3.83 -4.54
N THR A 142 -5.05 4.95 -4.72
CA THR A 142 -5.67 6.27 -4.97
C THR A 142 -5.64 6.64 -6.45
N ALA A 143 -4.49 6.53 -7.11
CA ALA A 143 -4.33 6.95 -8.49
C ALA A 143 -4.96 5.98 -9.50
N PHE A 144 -5.05 4.69 -9.18
CA PHE A 144 -5.54 3.66 -10.10
C PHE A 144 -6.83 2.99 -9.62
N LYS A 145 -7.50 3.59 -8.63
CA LYS A 145 -8.78 3.10 -8.13
C LYS A 145 -9.82 3.09 -9.25
N GLN A 146 -10.55 1.99 -9.36
CA GLN A 146 -11.75 1.92 -10.20
C GLN A 146 -12.95 1.66 -9.31
N GLU A 147 -14.06 2.34 -9.59
CA GLU A 147 -15.28 2.22 -8.80
C GLU A 147 -16.49 2.27 -9.71
N LYS A 148 -17.42 1.34 -9.49
CA LYS A 148 -18.65 1.27 -10.27
C LYS A 148 -19.80 0.80 -9.38
N GLU A 149 -20.94 1.41 -9.59
CA GLU A 149 -22.18 1.06 -8.90
C GLU A 149 -23.21 0.64 -9.95
N ALA A 150 -23.94 -0.43 -9.67
CA ALA A 150 -24.99 -0.93 -10.54
C ALA A 150 -26.09 -1.56 -9.72
N THR A 151 -27.33 -1.34 -10.15
CA THR A 151 -28.50 -2.04 -9.64
C THR A 151 -28.76 -3.27 -10.48
N LEU A 152 -28.86 -4.43 -9.83
CA LEU A 152 -28.92 -5.75 -10.45
C LEU A 152 -30.13 -6.53 -9.95
N GLN A 153 -30.81 -7.19 -10.88
CA GLN A 153 -31.75 -8.28 -10.60
C GLN A 153 -31.04 -9.63 -10.65
N GLN A 154 -31.62 -10.64 -10.01
CA GLN A 154 -31.01 -11.97 -9.95
C GLN A 154 -30.73 -12.52 -11.36
N GLY A 155 -29.52 -13.04 -11.57
CA GLY A 155 -29.04 -13.53 -12.86
C GLY A 155 -28.36 -12.48 -13.74
N GLN A 156 -28.55 -11.17 -13.46
CA GLN A 156 -27.83 -10.08 -14.13
C GLN A 156 -26.40 -9.97 -13.62
N ALA A 157 -25.56 -9.25 -14.38
CA ALA A 157 -24.16 -9.05 -14.03
C ALA A 157 -23.70 -7.63 -14.32
N MET A 158 -22.73 -7.16 -13.52
CA MET A 158 -21.97 -5.95 -13.79
C MET A 158 -20.52 -6.30 -14.12
N THR A 159 -19.86 -5.41 -14.87
CA THR A 159 -18.44 -5.51 -15.21
C THR A 159 -17.66 -4.32 -14.67
N ILE A 160 -16.49 -4.58 -14.09
CA ILE A 160 -15.54 -3.57 -13.59
C ILE A 160 -14.11 -4.09 -13.80
N GLY A 161 -13.29 -3.35 -14.55
CA GLY A 161 -11.99 -3.83 -15.01
C GLY A 161 -12.11 -5.21 -15.69
N ASP A 162 -11.28 -6.15 -15.24
CA ASP A 162 -11.25 -7.54 -15.71
C ASP A 162 -12.30 -8.45 -15.04
N TYR A 163 -13.11 -7.90 -14.12
CA TYR A 163 -14.09 -8.67 -13.35
C TYR A 163 -15.48 -8.58 -13.95
N ARG A 164 -16.16 -9.73 -13.96
CA ARG A 164 -17.61 -9.82 -14.17
C ARG A 164 -18.25 -10.44 -12.94
N LEU A 165 -19.16 -9.68 -12.34
CA LEU A 165 -19.84 -9.97 -11.09
C LEU A 165 -21.30 -10.28 -11.41
N ARG A 166 -21.69 -11.54 -11.30
CA ARG A 166 -23.06 -11.99 -11.57
C ARG A 166 -23.81 -12.14 -10.26
N TYR A 167 -24.96 -11.51 -10.13
CA TYR A 167 -25.80 -11.66 -8.95
C TYR A 167 -26.48 -13.04 -8.97
N THR A 168 -26.06 -13.93 -8.05
CA THR A 168 -26.49 -15.34 -8.04
C THR A 168 -27.56 -15.62 -7.01
N GLY A 169 -27.52 -14.98 -5.84
CA GLY A 169 -28.46 -15.30 -4.77
C GLY A 169 -28.66 -14.21 -3.73
N PHE A 170 -29.85 -14.21 -3.13
CA PHE A 170 -30.24 -13.33 -2.02
C PHE A 170 -30.69 -14.18 -0.85
N ARG A 171 -30.27 -13.80 0.36
CA ARG A 171 -30.79 -14.39 1.60
C ARG A 171 -31.17 -13.28 2.56
N SER A 172 -32.33 -13.42 3.18
CA SER A 172 -32.80 -12.57 4.27
C SER A 172 -33.08 -13.45 5.47
N PHE A 173 -32.47 -13.14 6.61
CA PHE A 173 -32.70 -13.88 7.85
C PHE A 173 -32.63 -12.97 9.06
N GLN A 174 -33.38 -13.33 10.10
CA GLN A 174 -33.24 -12.71 11.41
C GLN A 174 -32.21 -13.46 12.25
N ASP A 175 -31.38 -12.70 12.94
CA ASP A 175 -30.43 -13.13 13.95
C ASP A 175 -30.77 -12.37 15.26
N ARG A 176 -30.30 -12.86 16.41
CA ARG A 176 -30.78 -12.48 17.76
C ARG A 176 -31.01 -10.98 17.99
N ASN A 177 -30.21 -10.12 17.38
CA ASN A 177 -30.29 -8.67 17.53
C ASN A 177 -30.24 -7.89 16.21
N ARG A 178 -30.41 -8.56 15.07
CA ARG A 178 -30.26 -7.94 13.74
C ARG A 178 -31.02 -8.68 12.65
N THR A 179 -31.50 -7.93 11.66
CA THR A 179 -31.94 -8.50 10.38
C THR A 179 -30.80 -8.40 9.39
N VAL A 180 -30.47 -9.51 8.72
CA VAL A 180 -29.36 -9.59 7.78
C VAL A 180 -29.91 -9.84 6.37
N TYR A 181 -29.50 -8.99 5.44
CA TYR A 181 -29.71 -9.17 4.01
C TYR A 181 -28.36 -9.47 3.37
N ALA A 182 -28.20 -10.66 2.80
CA ALA A 182 -26.97 -11.12 2.18
C ALA A 182 -27.17 -11.28 0.67
N ALA A 183 -26.29 -10.66 -0.12
CA ALA A 183 -26.23 -10.82 -1.56
C ALA A 183 -24.97 -11.57 -1.95
N THR A 184 -25.14 -12.65 -2.70
CA THR A 184 -24.05 -13.47 -3.24
C THR A 184 -23.86 -13.17 -4.73
N LEU A 185 -22.61 -12.90 -5.10
CA LEU A 185 -22.19 -12.65 -6.47
C LEU A 185 -21.16 -13.69 -6.90
N GLY A 186 -21.42 -14.35 -8.03
CA GLY A 186 -20.43 -15.14 -8.73
C GLY A 186 -19.41 -14.22 -9.39
N VAL A 187 -18.13 -14.48 -9.16
CA VAL A 187 -17.02 -13.66 -9.64
C VAL A 187 -16.24 -14.41 -10.70
N THR A 188 -16.05 -13.76 -11.84
CA THR A 188 -15.15 -14.23 -12.91
C THR A 188 -14.14 -13.15 -13.19
N LYS A 189 -12.89 -13.52 -13.43
CA LYS A 189 -11.79 -12.61 -13.81
C LYS A 189 -11.16 -13.09 -15.10
N ASN A 190 -11.08 -12.24 -16.12
CA ASN A 190 -10.56 -12.62 -17.44
C ASN A 190 -11.22 -13.88 -18.02
N GLY A 191 -12.54 -14.01 -17.81
CA GLY A 191 -13.33 -15.17 -18.26
C GLY A 191 -13.17 -16.44 -17.40
N LEU A 192 -12.22 -16.49 -16.47
CA LEU A 192 -12.02 -17.64 -15.59
C LEU A 192 -12.83 -17.50 -14.30
N PRO A 193 -13.39 -18.60 -13.75
CA PRO A 193 -14.05 -18.60 -12.45
C PRO A 193 -13.08 -18.17 -11.34
N ALA A 194 -13.47 -17.15 -10.57
CA ALA A 194 -12.72 -16.67 -9.41
C ALA A 194 -13.40 -17.04 -8.08
N GLY A 195 -14.56 -17.71 -8.10
CA GLY A 195 -15.32 -18.10 -6.91
C GLY A 195 -16.53 -17.18 -6.68
N GLU A 196 -17.03 -17.15 -5.45
CA GLU A 196 -18.18 -16.31 -5.07
C GLU A 196 -17.79 -15.32 -3.97
N MET A 197 -18.47 -14.18 -3.96
CA MET A 197 -18.31 -13.15 -2.94
C MET A 197 -19.69 -12.79 -2.39
N THR A 198 -19.82 -12.77 -1.06
CA THR A 198 -21.07 -12.40 -0.39
C THR A 198 -20.86 -11.13 0.41
N THR A 199 -21.71 -10.13 0.19
CA THR A 199 -21.78 -8.89 0.99
C THR A 199 -23.09 -8.88 1.76
N GLU A 200 -23.08 -8.27 2.95
CA GLU A 200 -24.25 -8.23 3.81
C GLU A 200 -24.60 -6.80 4.20
N ARG A 201 -25.89 -6.55 4.40
CA ARG A 201 -26.41 -5.36 5.04
C ARG A 201 -27.16 -5.77 6.30
N ARG A 202 -26.74 -5.23 7.44
CA ARG A 202 -27.21 -5.62 8.77
C ARG A 202 -27.98 -4.47 9.41
N TYR A 203 -29.20 -4.75 9.85
CA TYR A 203 -30.09 -3.81 10.54
C TYR A 203 -30.19 -4.23 12.00
N TYR A 204 -29.52 -3.52 12.90
CA TYR A 204 -29.56 -3.80 14.33
C TYR A 204 -30.75 -3.11 14.99
N ILE A 205 -31.42 -3.80 15.93
CA ILE A 205 -32.67 -3.33 16.57
C ILE A 205 -32.50 -1.94 17.23
N ASN A 206 -31.32 -1.67 17.81
CA ASN A 206 -31.04 -0.43 18.53
C ASN A 206 -30.17 0.57 17.74
N ALA A 207 -29.94 0.34 16.44
CA ALA A 207 -29.12 1.23 15.60
C ALA A 207 -30.00 2.05 14.65
N LYS A 208 -29.75 3.37 14.58
CA LYS A 208 -30.46 4.27 13.65
C LYS A 208 -30.03 4.10 12.19
N GLN A 209 -28.89 3.46 11.94
CA GLN A 209 -28.32 3.26 10.61
C GLN A 209 -27.89 1.80 10.44
N PRO A 210 -28.13 1.19 9.26
CA PRO A 210 -27.64 -0.14 8.96
C PRO A 210 -26.11 -0.14 8.82
N THR A 211 -25.49 -1.28 9.10
CA THR A 211 -24.08 -1.52 8.78
C THR A 211 -23.95 -2.40 7.55
N THR A 212 -22.81 -2.32 6.87
CA THR A 212 -22.51 -3.14 5.69
C THR A 212 -21.30 -4.01 6.00
N GLU A 213 -21.44 -5.32 5.84
CA GLU A 213 -20.28 -6.22 5.76
C GLU A 213 -19.78 -6.24 4.33
N VAL A 214 -18.56 -5.75 4.19
CA VAL A 214 -17.86 -5.66 2.92
C VAL A 214 -17.40 -7.06 2.54
N SER A 215 -17.66 -7.47 1.30
CA SER A 215 -17.00 -8.63 0.73
C SER A 215 -15.67 -8.20 0.15
N LEU A 216 -14.58 -8.83 0.58
CA LEU A 216 -13.23 -8.45 0.20
C LEU A 216 -12.49 -9.64 -0.37
N ARG A 217 -11.90 -9.45 -1.56
CA ARG A 217 -10.93 -10.36 -2.15
C ARG A 217 -9.59 -9.65 -2.27
N ILE A 218 -8.63 -10.09 -1.46
CA ILE A 218 -7.28 -9.53 -1.42
C ILE A 218 -6.38 -10.24 -2.42
N SER A 219 -5.54 -9.51 -3.15
CA SER A 219 -4.46 -10.10 -3.94
C SER A 219 -3.20 -9.23 -3.91
N ALA A 220 -2.09 -9.74 -4.45
CA ALA A 220 -0.84 -8.99 -4.51
C ALA A 220 -0.90 -7.77 -5.45
N LEU A 221 -1.79 -7.80 -6.44
CA LEU A 221 -1.88 -6.77 -7.48
C LEU A 221 -3.02 -5.79 -7.23
N GLU A 222 -4.17 -6.29 -6.78
CA GLU A 222 -5.36 -5.48 -6.56
C GLU A 222 -6.34 -6.16 -5.61
N ASP A 223 -7.13 -5.36 -4.92
CA ASP A 223 -8.16 -5.83 -4.02
C ASP A 223 -9.54 -5.49 -4.59
N LEU A 224 -10.44 -6.48 -4.65
CA LEU A 224 -11.82 -6.29 -5.08
C LEU A 224 -12.72 -6.16 -3.85
N TYR A 225 -13.42 -5.04 -3.76
CA TYR A 225 -14.34 -4.68 -2.70
C TYR A 225 -15.76 -4.69 -3.23
N LEU A 226 -16.68 -5.37 -2.54
CA LEU A 226 -18.10 -5.33 -2.82
C LEU A 226 -18.87 -4.87 -1.60
N THR A 227 -19.78 -3.93 -1.84
CA THR A 227 -20.73 -3.45 -0.84
C THR A 227 -22.13 -3.39 -1.43
N MET A 228 -23.14 -3.55 -0.57
CA MET A 228 -24.55 -3.44 -0.94
C MET A 228 -25.16 -2.18 -0.29
N PRO A 229 -25.00 -0.99 -0.91
CA PRO A 229 -25.54 0.26 -0.38
C PRO A 229 -27.06 0.31 -0.31
N MET A 230 -27.77 -0.37 -1.22
CA MET A 230 -29.24 -0.32 -1.29
C MET A 230 -29.82 -1.69 -1.67
N ILE A 231 -31.02 -1.95 -1.14
CA ILE A 231 -31.87 -3.08 -1.50
C ILE A 231 -33.15 -2.46 -2.06
N GLY A 232 -33.43 -2.74 -3.33
CA GLY A 232 -34.62 -2.29 -4.04
C GLY A 232 -35.83 -3.18 -3.76
N LYS A 233 -36.86 -3.06 -4.62
CA LYS A 233 -38.04 -3.93 -4.56
C LYS A 233 -37.73 -5.27 -5.24
N ASN A 234 -38.49 -6.33 -4.92
CA ASN A 234 -38.38 -7.64 -5.57
C ASN A 234 -36.97 -8.28 -5.56
N ASN A 235 -36.24 -8.14 -4.45
CA ASN A 235 -34.84 -8.61 -4.31
C ASN A 235 -33.86 -7.99 -5.32
N GLU A 236 -34.18 -6.83 -5.88
CA GLU A 236 -33.21 -6.03 -6.61
C GLU A 236 -32.17 -5.46 -5.63
N ILE A 237 -30.88 -5.47 -6.01
CA ILE A 237 -29.81 -4.97 -5.15
C ILE A 237 -28.97 -3.95 -5.89
N THR A 238 -28.56 -2.89 -5.21
CA THR A 238 -27.52 -2.00 -5.71
C THR A 238 -26.20 -2.46 -5.13
N ILE A 239 -25.27 -2.83 -6.01
CA ILE A 239 -23.92 -3.24 -5.65
C ILE A 239 -22.95 -2.15 -6.07
N ARG A 240 -22.10 -1.76 -5.14
CA ARG A 240 -20.95 -0.90 -5.37
C ARG A 240 -19.69 -1.73 -5.28
N ALA A 241 -19.01 -1.87 -6.42
CA ALA A 241 -17.76 -2.60 -6.57
C ALA A 241 -16.60 -1.61 -6.73
N ALA A 242 -15.48 -1.87 -6.06
CA ALA A 242 -14.27 -1.10 -6.23
C ALA A 242 -13.04 -2.01 -6.37
N ILE A 243 -12.15 -1.66 -7.29
CA ILE A 243 -10.83 -2.27 -7.46
C ILE A 243 -9.81 -1.28 -6.91
N ASN A 244 -9.04 -1.71 -5.91
CA ASN A 244 -7.98 -0.92 -5.29
C ASN A 244 -6.61 -1.58 -5.58
N PRO A 245 -5.86 -1.12 -6.59
CA PRO A 245 -4.56 -1.67 -6.91
C PRO A 245 -3.52 -1.43 -5.81
N LEU A 246 -2.64 -2.42 -5.61
CA LEU A 246 -1.47 -2.37 -4.72
C LEU A 246 -1.73 -2.13 -3.23
N LEU A 247 -2.98 -2.07 -2.77
CA LEU A 247 -3.33 -1.69 -1.40
C LEU A 247 -2.67 -2.61 -0.34
N VAL A 248 -2.54 -3.91 -0.62
CA VAL A 248 -1.88 -4.87 0.28
C VAL A 248 -0.43 -4.50 0.60
N TRP A 249 0.28 -3.84 -0.32
CA TRP A 249 1.66 -3.39 -0.08
C TRP A 249 1.72 -2.31 0.99
N GLY A 250 0.64 -1.55 1.18
CA GLY A 250 0.47 -0.64 2.30
C GLY A 250 0.56 -1.37 3.64
N TRP A 251 -0.22 -2.44 3.78
CA TRP A 251 -0.23 -3.27 4.98
C TRP A 251 1.10 -3.98 5.22
N ILE A 252 1.71 -4.53 4.17
CA ILE A 252 3.05 -5.13 4.24
C ILE A 252 4.07 -4.08 4.70
N GLY A 253 4.00 -2.87 4.16
CA GLY A 253 4.83 -1.74 4.56
C GLY A 253 4.69 -1.39 6.04
N GLY A 254 3.46 -1.29 6.53
CA GLY A 254 3.18 -1.08 7.96
C GLY A 254 3.77 -2.18 8.84
N GLY A 255 3.62 -3.44 8.44
CA GLY A 255 4.24 -4.58 9.12
C GLY A 255 5.78 -4.49 9.15
N LEU A 256 6.41 -4.13 8.03
CA LEU A 256 7.86 -3.92 7.98
C LEU A 256 8.32 -2.77 8.87
N MET A 257 7.56 -1.67 8.96
CA MET A 257 7.89 -0.57 9.86
C MET A 257 7.89 -1.02 11.33
N VAL A 258 6.89 -1.81 11.74
CA VAL A 258 6.85 -2.39 13.09
C VAL A 258 8.07 -3.28 13.34
N LEU A 259 8.36 -4.19 12.41
CA LEU A 259 9.51 -5.09 12.51
C LEU A 259 10.85 -4.33 12.59
N GLY A 260 11.04 -3.33 11.71
CA GLY A 260 12.23 -2.48 11.71
C GLY A 260 12.39 -1.67 13.00
N GLY A 261 11.27 -1.17 13.55
CA GLY A 261 11.22 -0.50 14.84
C GLY A 261 11.66 -1.41 15.99
N ILE A 262 11.11 -2.62 16.05
CA ILE A 262 11.52 -3.64 17.03
C ILE A 262 13.02 -3.92 16.90
N MET A 263 13.52 -4.15 15.68
CA MET A 263 14.95 -4.38 15.43
C MET A 263 15.84 -3.23 15.91
N ALA A 264 15.39 -1.98 15.76
CA ALA A 264 16.15 -0.80 16.13
C ALA A 264 16.24 -0.59 17.66
N ILE A 265 15.22 -1.03 18.41
CA ILE A 265 15.13 -0.86 19.87
C ILE A 265 16.01 -1.88 20.62
N ILE A 266 16.21 -3.09 20.08
CA ILE A 266 16.90 -4.15 20.83
C ILE A 266 18.37 -3.72 21.13
N PRO A 267 18.85 -3.72 22.40
CA PRO A 267 20.14 -3.12 22.79
C PRO A 267 21.36 -3.92 22.32
N SER A 268 22.15 -3.43 21.35
CA SER A 268 23.31 -4.18 20.83
C SER A 268 24.24 -4.58 21.98
N ARG A 269 24.64 -5.87 22.09
CA ARG A 269 25.66 -6.29 23.08
C ARG A 269 26.90 -5.41 22.88
N ARG A 270 27.13 -4.46 23.79
CA ARG A 270 28.38 -3.69 23.85
C ARG A 270 29.51 -4.72 23.93
N ARG A 271 30.46 -4.67 22.99
CA ARG A 271 31.78 -5.24 23.27
C ARG A 271 32.32 -4.45 24.46
N ARG A 272 32.43 -5.10 25.63
CA ARG A 272 33.33 -4.63 26.68
C ARG A 272 34.71 -4.59 26.02
N THR A 273 35.22 -3.40 25.74
CA THR A 273 36.64 -3.22 25.49
C THR A 273 37.35 -3.51 26.82
N PRO A 274 38.30 -4.44 26.86
CA PRO A 274 39.20 -4.57 28.01
C PRO A 274 40.02 -3.30 28.19
#